data_AF-A0A7V5ST91-F1
#
_entry.id   AF-A0A7V5ST91-F1
#
_cell.length_a   1.000
_cell.length_b   1.000
_cell.length_c   1.000
_cell.angle_alpha   90.00
_cell.angle_beta   90.00
_cell.angle_gamma   90.00
#
_symmetry.space_group_name_H-M   'P 1'
#
loop_
_entity.id
_entity.type
_entity.pdbx_description
1 polymer ?
#
loop_
_entity_poly.entity_id
_entity_poly.type
_entity_poly.pdbx_seq_one_letter_code
_entity_poly.pdbx_strand_id
1 'polypeptide(L)'
;MRYPFALVLLFTFTVNLFTQTHNDNIPWGIDKDLSNIPIVKTPRVSHNRIYKQERKNPSYFKPYQFAKTFQTDFSINNSGRWVLNADGKNIWLIRVKSKNAYSITLIFKEFYIPKYAKVFIYNKDNNYIKGPFTSANNLPSKILPIEPVMGDEIVIEYQEPVNTNSKPLLAIGQIGHDYRNVLKDNYLKDAKYNT
;
A
#
# COMPACT_ATOMS: atom_id res chain seq x y z
N MET A 1 64.14 40.37 22.84
CA MET A 1 63.57 39.24 22.06
C MET A 1 62.58 38.49 22.93
N ARG A 2 61.27 38.77 22.82
CA ARG A 2 60.18 37.94 23.40
C ARG A 2 58.91 38.20 22.58
N TYR A 3 58.48 37.22 21.77
CA TYR A 3 57.19 37.24 21.09
C TYR A 3 56.12 36.67 22.04
N PRO A 4 54.94 37.31 22.21
CA PRO A 4 53.86 36.67 22.92
C PRO A 4 53.21 35.63 21.99
N PHE A 5 53.20 34.38 22.46
CA PHE A 5 52.53 33.25 21.82
C PHE A 5 51.00 33.49 21.89
N ALA A 6 50.37 33.79 20.76
CA ALA A 6 48.92 33.82 20.65
C ALA A 6 48.41 32.40 20.39
N LEU A 7 47.73 31.82 21.37
CA LEU A 7 47.09 30.51 21.27
C LEU A 7 45.76 30.68 20.51
N VAL A 8 45.74 30.33 19.22
CA VAL A 8 44.50 30.31 18.42
C VAL A 8 43.77 29.01 18.70
N LEU A 9 42.65 29.11 19.42
CA LEU A 9 41.79 27.99 19.78
C LEU A 9 40.83 27.73 18.60
N LEU A 10 41.19 26.77 17.74
CA LEU A 10 40.35 26.33 16.62
C LEU A 10 39.17 25.50 17.16
N PHE A 11 37.99 26.11 17.21
CA PHE A 11 36.73 25.42 17.50
C PHE A 11 36.26 24.72 16.22
N THR A 12 36.46 23.41 16.10
CA THR A 12 35.89 22.63 15.01
C THR A 12 34.40 22.41 15.28
N PHE A 13 33.56 23.14 14.55
CA PHE A 13 32.11 22.98 14.60
C PHE A 13 31.72 21.70 13.84
N THR A 14 31.58 20.57 14.54
CA THR A 14 31.05 19.34 13.96
C THR A 14 29.53 19.47 13.83
N VAL A 15 29.06 19.75 12.61
CA VAL A 15 27.65 19.57 12.26
C VAL A 15 27.34 18.08 12.28
N ASN A 16 26.72 17.62 13.37
CA ASN A 16 26.06 16.31 13.39
C ASN A 16 24.83 16.40 12.48
N LEU A 17 25.01 16.07 11.20
CA LEU A 17 23.89 15.79 10.31
C LEU A 17 23.24 14.51 10.81
N PHE A 18 22.14 14.64 11.55
CA PHE A 18 21.22 13.53 11.77
C PHE A 18 20.56 13.19 10.43
N THR A 19 21.21 12.38 9.60
CA THR A 19 20.50 11.69 8.53
C THR A 19 19.69 10.58 9.19
N GLN A 20 18.38 10.76 9.32
CA GLN A 20 17.50 9.65 9.61
C GLN A 20 17.45 8.79 8.36
N THR A 21 18.25 7.72 8.29
CA THR A 21 18.12 6.72 7.23
C THR A 21 16.77 6.04 7.41
N HIS A 22 15.72 6.56 6.77
CA HIS A 22 14.48 5.84 6.61
C HIS A 22 14.81 4.52 5.92
N ASN A 23 14.51 3.41 6.59
CA ASN A 23 14.77 2.09 6.02
C ASN A 23 13.91 1.95 4.76
N ASP A 24 14.56 1.91 3.59
CA ASP A 24 13.89 1.90 2.29
C ASP A 24 12.89 0.73 2.11
N ASN A 25 12.88 -0.25 3.01
CA ASN A 25 11.95 -1.39 2.98
C ASN A 25 10.70 -1.18 3.84
N ILE A 26 10.50 0.01 4.40
CA ILE A 26 9.33 0.39 5.20
C ILE A 26 8.55 1.48 4.43
N PRO A 27 7.21 1.50 4.47
CA PRO A 27 6.44 2.62 3.93
C PRO A 27 6.81 3.94 4.65
N TRP A 28 6.89 5.03 3.91
CA TRP A 28 7.11 6.37 4.44
C TRP A 28 5.89 6.87 5.20
N GLY A 29 4.67 6.55 4.77
CA GLY A 29 3.45 7.05 5.40
C GLY A 29 3.12 6.41 6.75
N ILE A 30 3.88 5.40 7.19
CA ILE A 30 3.58 4.59 8.39
C ILE A 30 3.61 5.39 9.70
N ASP A 31 4.41 6.45 9.76
CA ASP A 31 4.60 7.30 10.94
C ASP A 31 4.08 8.73 10.68
N LYS A 32 3.30 8.93 9.62
CA LYS A 32 2.80 10.24 9.19
C LYS A 32 1.33 10.40 9.47
N ASP A 33 0.90 11.66 9.59
CA ASP A 33 -0.52 11.99 9.55
C ASP A 33 -1.04 11.90 8.11
N LEU A 34 -1.90 10.92 7.86
CA LEU A 34 -2.53 10.67 6.56
C LEU A 34 -3.95 11.27 6.47
N SER A 35 -4.34 12.16 7.38
CA SER A 35 -5.65 12.83 7.41
C SER A 35 -5.99 13.54 6.10
N ASN A 36 -5.00 14.15 5.46
CA ASN A 36 -5.11 14.89 4.20
C ASN A 36 -4.97 14.02 2.94
N ILE A 37 -4.75 12.71 3.09
CA ILE A 37 -4.67 11.78 1.95
C ILE A 37 -6.10 11.43 1.49
N PRO A 38 -6.42 11.56 0.18
CA PRO A 38 -7.73 11.22 -0.34
C PRO A 38 -8.13 9.78 -0.02
N ILE A 39 -9.38 9.62 0.44
CA ILE A 39 -9.98 8.32 0.75
C ILE A 39 -11.08 7.97 -0.24
N VAL A 40 -10.89 6.90 -1.00
CA VAL A 40 -11.92 6.34 -1.87
C VAL A 40 -12.73 5.31 -1.09
N LYS A 41 -14.05 5.33 -1.29
CA LYS A 41 -14.97 4.47 -0.53
C LYS A 41 -15.66 3.50 -1.49
N THR A 42 -15.69 2.22 -1.14
CA THR A 42 -16.51 1.25 -1.88
C THR A 42 -17.99 1.44 -1.55
N PRO A 43 -18.91 0.95 -2.40
CA PRO A 43 -20.31 0.80 -2.03
C PRO A 43 -20.48 0.01 -0.73
N ARG A 44 -21.55 0.33 0.02
CA ARG A 44 -21.86 -0.36 1.28
C ARG A 44 -22.22 -1.82 1.02
N VAL A 45 -21.59 -2.72 1.77
CA VAL A 45 -21.92 -4.15 1.77
C VAL A 45 -22.69 -4.49 3.04
N SER A 46 -23.74 -5.31 2.90
CA SER A 46 -24.52 -5.81 4.03
C SER A 46 -24.33 -7.31 4.13
N HIS A 47 -23.45 -7.77 5.03
CA HIS A 47 -23.15 -9.19 5.24
C HIS A 47 -24.43 -10.01 5.48
N ASN A 48 -25.33 -9.53 6.35
CA ASN A 48 -26.62 -10.19 6.63
C ASN A 48 -27.49 -10.40 5.38
N ARG A 49 -27.45 -9.48 4.40
CA ARG A 49 -28.22 -9.64 3.16
C ARG A 49 -27.60 -10.70 2.27
N ILE A 50 -26.28 -10.73 2.18
CA ILE A 50 -25.53 -11.76 1.45
C ILE A 50 -25.83 -13.14 2.05
N TYR A 51 -25.63 -13.33 3.35
CA TYR A 51 -25.87 -14.61 4.01
C TYR A 51 -27.32 -15.08 3.87
N LYS A 52 -28.30 -14.17 3.99
CA LYS A 52 -29.72 -14.51 3.79
C LYS A 52 -30.01 -14.95 2.36
N GLN A 53 -29.37 -14.34 1.36
CA GLN A 53 -29.53 -14.71 -0.05
C GLN A 53 -28.91 -16.07 -0.35
N GLU A 54 -27.71 -16.33 0.17
CA GLU A 54 -27.03 -17.62 0.02
C GLU A 54 -27.78 -18.77 0.68
N ARG A 55 -28.36 -18.54 1.86
CA ARG A 55 -29.22 -19.55 2.53
C ARG A 55 -30.48 -19.88 1.74
N LYS A 56 -31.04 -18.91 1.01
CA LYS A 56 -32.24 -19.13 0.17
C LYS A 56 -31.93 -19.87 -1.13
N ASN A 57 -30.77 -19.61 -1.71
CA ASN A 57 -30.33 -20.20 -2.97
C ASN A 57 -28.96 -20.87 -2.79
N PRO A 58 -28.89 -21.97 -2.02
CA PRO A 58 -27.64 -22.70 -1.84
C PRO A 58 -27.18 -23.22 -3.20
N SER A 59 -25.93 -22.95 -3.56
CA SER A 59 -25.36 -23.38 -4.84
C SER A 59 -24.16 -24.26 -4.57
N TYR A 60 -24.35 -25.57 -4.76
CA TYR A 60 -23.35 -26.60 -4.46
C TYR A 60 -22.17 -26.62 -5.44
N PHE A 61 -22.29 -25.97 -6.60
CA PHE A 61 -21.28 -25.96 -7.67
C PHE A 61 -20.62 -24.58 -7.87
N LYS A 62 -20.89 -23.59 -7.02
CA LYS A 62 -20.25 -22.27 -7.15
C LYS A 62 -18.92 -22.23 -6.42
N PRO A 63 -17.88 -21.60 -7.00
CA PRO A 63 -16.65 -21.30 -6.28
C PRO A 63 -16.96 -20.54 -4.99
N TYR A 64 -16.19 -20.82 -3.95
CA TYR A 64 -16.32 -20.16 -2.66
C TYR A 64 -16.12 -18.64 -2.81
N GLN A 65 -17.19 -17.88 -2.59
CA GLN A 65 -17.15 -16.43 -2.61
C GLN A 65 -16.94 -15.91 -1.20
N PHE A 66 -15.83 -15.21 -0.98
CA PHE A 66 -15.55 -14.56 0.31
C PHE A 66 -15.57 -13.04 0.24
N ALA A 67 -15.40 -12.49 -0.97
CA ALA A 67 -15.34 -11.06 -1.18
C ALA A 67 -16.42 -10.59 -2.15
N LYS A 68 -17.02 -9.44 -1.85
CA LYS A 68 -17.81 -8.69 -2.83
C LYS A 68 -16.87 -7.75 -3.58
N THR A 69 -16.77 -7.89 -4.89
CA THR A 69 -15.84 -7.12 -5.71
C THR A 69 -16.51 -5.89 -6.34
N PHE A 70 -15.72 -4.83 -6.51
CA PHE A 70 -16.10 -3.58 -7.13
C PHE A 70 -15.05 -3.22 -8.19
N GLN A 71 -15.49 -2.88 -9.40
CA GLN A 71 -14.61 -2.41 -10.46
C GLN A 71 -14.28 -0.92 -10.25
N THR A 72 -13.04 -0.53 -10.53
CA THR A 72 -12.51 0.82 -10.31
C THR A 72 -11.51 1.22 -11.41
N ASP A 73 -11.10 2.48 -11.37
CA ASP A 73 -10.10 3.05 -12.26
C ASP A 73 -9.15 4.04 -11.55
N PHE A 74 -9.09 3.99 -10.23
CA PHE A 74 -8.17 4.81 -9.43
C PHE A 74 -6.72 4.53 -9.84
N SER A 75 -6.00 5.58 -10.19
CA SER A 75 -4.63 5.51 -10.65
C SER A 75 -3.82 6.68 -10.14
N ILE A 76 -2.51 6.59 -10.35
CA ILE A 76 -1.54 7.64 -10.05
C ILE A 76 -1.81 8.97 -10.77
N ASN A 77 -2.60 8.94 -11.84
CA ASN A 77 -2.90 10.09 -12.69
C ASN A 77 -4.25 10.77 -12.38
N ASN A 78 -5.17 10.10 -11.69
CA ASN A 78 -6.54 10.61 -11.48
C ASN A 78 -6.98 10.63 -10.01
N SER A 79 -6.18 10.08 -9.11
CA SER A 79 -6.55 9.88 -7.72
C SER A 79 -5.33 9.89 -6.80
N GLY A 80 -5.58 9.92 -5.50
CA GLY A 80 -4.52 9.99 -4.50
C GLY A 80 -3.85 11.37 -4.45
N ARG A 81 -2.71 11.42 -3.76
CA ARG A 81 -1.95 12.65 -3.54
C ARG A 81 -0.47 12.36 -3.66
N TRP A 82 0.23 13.23 -4.38
CA TRP A 82 1.68 13.28 -4.42
C TRP A 82 2.24 14.15 -3.30
N VAL A 83 3.33 13.70 -2.68
CA VAL A 83 4.09 14.38 -1.64
C VAL A 83 5.58 14.24 -1.98
N LEU A 84 6.31 15.34 -1.88
CA LEU A 84 7.77 15.33 -1.89
C LEU A 84 8.25 15.25 -0.44
N ASN A 85 9.00 14.22 -0.08
CA ASN A 85 9.52 14.09 1.29
C ASN A 85 10.83 14.87 1.49
N ALA A 86 11.30 14.94 2.74
CA ALA A 86 12.53 15.67 3.10
C ALA A 86 13.81 15.09 2.45
N ASP A 87 13.80 13.80 2.10
CA ASP A 87 14.90 13.11 1.40
C ASP A 87 14.83 13.28 -0.13
N GLY A 88 13.86 14.06 -0.63
CA GLY A 88 13.61 14.27 -2.05
C GLY A 88 12.82 13.16 -2.74
N LYS A 89 12.37 12.10 -2.07
CA LYS A 89 11.55 11.06 -2.72
C LYS A 89 10.18 11.62 -3.09
N ASN A 90 9.72 11.29 -4.30
CA ASN A 90 8.33 11.49 -4.69
C ASN A 90 7.50 10.32 -4.16
N ILE A 91 6.40 10.64 -3.50
CA ILE A 91 5.55 9.67 -2.83
C ILE A 91 4.12 9.89 -3.28
N TRP A 92 3.48 8.85 -3.81
CA TRP A 92 2.06 8.89 -4.11
C TRP A 92 1.27 8.03 -3.13
N LEU A 93 0.19 8.57 -2.58
CA LEU A 93 -0.61 7.93 -1.55
C LEU A 93 -2.10 7.98 -1.90
N ILE A 94 -2.80 6.88 -1.66
CA ILE A 94 -4.27 6.82 -1.68
C ILE A 94 -4.77 5.92 -0.55
N ARG A 95 -5.89 6.28 0.06
CA ARG A 95 -6.58 5.46 1.05
C ARG A 95 -7.80 4.81 0.44
N VAL A 96 -8.04 3.54 0.74
CA VAL A 96 -9.22 2.79 0.34
C VAL A 96 -9.99 2.40 1.59
N LYS A 97 -11.28 2.73 1.64
CA LYS A 97 -12.20 2.31 2.72
C LYS A 97 -13.29 1.40 2.18
N SER A 98 -13.42 0.24 2.78
CA SER A 98 -14.56 -0.64 2.54
C SER A 98 -15.22 -0.96 3.87
N LYS A 99 -16.14 -0.08 4.30
CA LYS A 99 -16.72 -0.10 5.65
C LYS A 99 -17.17 -1.50 6.08
N ASN A 100 -16.70 -1.94 7.24
CA ASN A 100 -16.98 -3.24 7.86
C ASN A 100 -16.42 -4.47 7.10
N ALA A 101 -15.51 -4.29 6.14
CA ALA A 101 -14.77 -5.44 5.59
C ALA A 101 -13.86 -6.03 6.68
N TYR A 102 -13.69 -7.35 6.68
CA TYR A 102 -12.69 -7.99 7.54
C TYR A 102 -11.26 -7.82 6.98
N SER A 103 -11.16 -7.82 5.67
CA SER A 103 -9.94 -7.54 4.90
C SER A 103 -10.30 -6.94 3.56
N ILE A 104 -9.35 -6.25 2.94
CA ILE A 104 -9.49 -5.70 1.59
C ILE A 104 -8.53 -6.43 0.66
N THR A 105 -9.05 -6.93 -0.46
CA THR A 105 -8.22 -7.39 -1.58
C THR A 105 -8.21 -6.34 -2.68
N LEU A 106 -7.19 -6.34 -3.52
CA LEU A 106 -7.17 -5.49 -4.70
C LEU A 106 -6.44 -6.16 -5.86
N ILE A 107 -6.81 -5.74 -7.07
CA ILE A 107 -6.13 -6.12 -8.31
C ILE A 107 -5.74 -4.84 -9.01
N PHE A 108 -4.43 -4.67 -9.26
CA PHE A 108 -3.96 -3.69 -10.22
C PHE A 108 -4.25 -4.20 -11.63
N LYS A 109 -4.98 -3.40 -12.42
CA LYS A 109 -5.21 -3.67 -13.85
C LYS A 109 -4.07 -3.16 -14.73
N GLU A 110 -3.30 -2.20 -14.20
CA GLU A 110 -2.03 -1.75 -14.77
C GLU A 110 -1.01 -1.66 -13.63
N PHE A 111 0.06 -2.43 -13.75
CA PHE A 111 1.16 -2.51 -12.79
C PHE A 111 2.48 -2.57 -13.56
N TYR A 112 3.22 -1.47 -13.49
CA TYR A 112 4.60 -1.35 -13.93
C TYR A 112 5.33 -0.40 -13.00
N ILE A 113 6.32 -0.94 -12.30
CA ILE A 113 7.15 -0.19 -11.36
C ILE A 113 8.56 -0.05 -11.93
N PRO A 114 9.07 1.19 -12.12
CA PRO A 114 10.44 1.45 -12.53
C PRO A 114 11.47 0.84 -11.58
N LYS A 115 12.72 0.71 -12.05
CA LYS A 115 13.83 0.35 -11.16
C LYS A 115 13.93 1.36 -10.01
N TYR A 116 14.27 0.87 -8.82
CA TYR A 116 14.42 1.64 -7.58
C TYR A 116 13.13 2.24 -7.00
N ALA A 117 12.00 2.15 -7.71
CA ALA A 117 10.71 2.50 -7.17
C ALA A 117 10.06 1.32 -6.44
N LYS A 118 9.15 1.62 -5.51
CA LYS A 118 8.51 0.63 -4.62
C LYS A 118 7.03 0.95 -4.44
N VAL A 119 6.22 -0.09 -4.29
CA VAL A 119 4.82 0.01 -3.84
C VAL A 119 4.65 -0.75 -2.54
N PHE A 120 3.95 -0.15 -1.60
CA PHE A 120 3.52 -0.74 -0.35
C PHE A 120 2.01 -0.66 -0.23
N ILE A 121 1.44 -1.64 0.46
CA ILE A 121 0.02 -1.66 0.79
C ILE A 121 -0.10 -2.07 2.24
N TYR A 122 -0.70 -1.23 3.07
CA TYR A 122 -0.77 -1.46 4.50
C TYR A 122 -2.10 -1.06 5.09
N ASN A 123 -2.47 -1.67 6.22
CA ASN A 123 -3.70 -1.31 6.91
C ASN A 123 -3.55 -0.01 7.72
N LYS A 124 -4.69 0.58 8.08
CA LYS A 124 -4.72 1.81 8.89
C LYS A 124 -3.94 1.73 10.21
N ASP A 125 -3.91 0.56 10.84
CA ASP A 125 -3.23 0.35 12.12
C ASP A 125 -1.72 0.07 11.96
N ASN A 126 -1.20 0.08 10.72
CA ASN A 126 0.21 -0.06 10.38
C ASN A 126 0.88 -1.36 10.85
N ASN A 127 0.08 -2.37 11.22
CA ASN A 127 0.57 -3.67 11.71
C ASN A 127 0.46 -4.79 10.66
N TYR A 128 -0.08 -4.50 9.48
CA TYR A 128 -0.20 -5.44 8.37
C TYR A 128 0.25 -4.78 7.06
N ILE A 129 1.43 -5.18 6.58
CA ILE A 129 2.09 -4.56 5.42
C ILE A 129 2.34 -5.62 4.34
N LYS A 130 2.06 -5.25 3.09
CA LYS A 130 2.42 -6.01 1.88
C LYS A 130 3.39 -5.18 1.04
N GLY A 131 4.38 -5.88 0.47
CA GLY A 131 5.46 -5.29 -0.29
C GLY A 131 6.80 -5.29 0.47
N PRO A 132 7.82 -4.57 -0.04
CA PRO A 132 7.75 -3.74 -1.23
C PRO A 132 7.51 -4.56 -2.49
N PHE A 133 6.54 -4.14 -3.31
CA PHE A 133 6.44 -4.58 -4.70
C PHE A 133 7.33 -3.67 -5.54
N THR A 134 8.14 -4.25 -6.41
CA THR A 134 9.19 -3.54 -7.16
C THR A 134 9.13 -3.90 -8.64
N SER A 135 10.12 -3.46 -9.41
CA SER A 135 10.29 -3.92 -10.80
C SER A 135 10.36 -5.44 -10.95
N ALA A 136 10.74 -6.18 -9.90
CA ALA A 136 10.74 -7.65 -9.88
C ALA A 136 9.32 -8.26 -9.97
N ASN A 137 8.28 -7.48 -9.65
CA ASN A 137 6.88 -7.89 -9.73
C ASN A 137 6.21 -7.49 -11.06
N ASN A 138 6.94 -6.85 -11.97
CA ASN A 138 6.41 -6.49 -13.28
C ASN A 138 6.21 -7.76 -14.13
N LEU A 139 4.96 -8.05 -14.46
CA LEU A 139 4.60 -9.14 -15.36
C LEU A 139 4.25 -8.60 -16.76
N PRO A 140 4.44 -9.38 -17.84
CA PRO A 140 4.02 -8.97 -19.19
C PRO A 140 2.54 -8.59 -19.28
N SER A 141 1.69 -9.21 -18.47
CA SER A 141 0.25 -8.91 -18.38
C SER A 141 -0.06 -7.54 -17.77
N LYS A 142 0.89 -6.94 -17.04
CA LYS A 142 0.71 -5.72 -16.23
C LYS A 142 -0.40 -5.83 -15.18
N ILE A 143 -0.84 -7.04 -14.85
CA ILE A 143 -1.86 -7.28 -13.82
C ILE A 143 -1.17 -7.81 -12.58
N LEU A 144 -1.47 -7.24 -11.42
CA LEU A 144 -0.96 -7.72 -10.13
C LEU A 144 -2.10 -7.85 -9.12
N PRO A 145 -2.54 -9.08 -8.82
CA PRO A 145 -3.41 -9.36 -7.68
C PRO A 145 -2.62 -9.23 -6.37
N ILE A 146 -3.26 -8.65 -5.36
CA ILE A 146 -2.68 -8.53 -4.02
C ILE A 146 -3.47 -9.40 -3.06
N GLU A 147 -2.74 -10.13 -2.22
CA GLU A 147 -3.32 -10.89 -1.11
C GLU A 147 -4.12 -9.98 -0.16
N PRO A 148 -5.13 -10.51 0.57
CA PRO A 148 -5.93 -9.68 1.45
C PRO A 148 -5.09 -8.95 2.50
N VAL A 149 -5.45 -7.69 2.74
CA VAL A 149 -4.85 -6.81 3.75
C VAL A 149 -5.86 -6.60 4.86
N MET A 150 -5.45 -6.84 6.10
CA MET A 150 -6.34 -6.88 7.26
C MET A 150 -7.04 -5.53 7.51
N GLY A 151 -8.31 -5.57 7.87
CA GLY A 151 -9.11 -4.41 8.23
C GLY A 151 -9.95 -3.85 7.09
N ASP A 152 -10.71 -2.81 7.42
CA ASP A 152 -11.69 -2.20 6.52
C ASP A 152 -11.17 -0.92 5.84
N GLU A 153 -9.88 -0.63 6.04
CA GLU A 153 -9.17 0.51 5.50
C GLU A 153 -7.70 0.20 5.24
N ILE A 154 -7.25 0.53 4.03
CA ILE A 154 -5.87 0.33 3.60
C ILE A 154 -5.32 1.60 2.96
N VAL A 155 -3.99 1.72 2.98
CA VAL A 155 -3.22 2.72 2.27
C VAL A 155 -2.43 2.02 1.18
N ILE A 156 -2.40 2.62 -0.01
CA ILE A 156 -1.53 2.21 -1.10
C ILE A 156 -0.54 3.35 -1.29
N GLU A 157 0.73 3.02 -1.25
CA GLU A 157 1.82 3.97 -1.26
C GLU A 157 2.85 3.58 -2.33
N TYR A 158 3.14 4.51 -3.23
CA TYR A 158 4.22 4.40 -4.20
C TYR A 158 5.34 5.36 -3.81
N GLN A 159 6.58 4.91 -3.91
CA GLN A 159 7.78 5.70 -3.63
C GLN A 159 8.74 5.60 -4.81
N GLU A 160 9.28 6.74 -5.24
CA GLU A 160 10.34 6.79 -6.23
C GLU A 160 11.41 7.84 -5.87
N PRO A 161 12.68 7.62 -6.27
CA PRO A 161 13.70 8.67 -6.25
C PRO A 161 13.34 9.85 -7.19
N VAL A 162 13.82 11.07 -6.88
CA VAL A 162 13.63 12.30 -7.69
C VAL A 162 13.89 12.07 -9.19
N ASN A 163 14.92 11.27 -9.52
CA ASN A 163 15.46 11.15 -10.86
C ASN A 163 14.98 9.88 -11.58
N THR A 164 13.73 9.48 -11.35
CA THR A 164 13.15 8.31 -12.01
C THR A 164 12.74 8.68 -13.45
N ASN A 165 13.52 8.23 -14.42
CA ASN A 165 13.32 8.56 -15.85
C ASN A 165 12.16 7.81 -16.52
N SER A 166 11.57 6.81 -15.84
CA SER A 166 10.49 5.97 -16.38
C SER A 166 9.19 6.24 -15.63
N LYS A 167 8.09 6.42 -16.37
CA LYS A 167 6.77 6.63 -15.77
C LYS A 167 6.20 5.32 -15.21
N PRO A 168 5.76 5.28 -13.95
CA PRO A 168 5.06 4.11 -13.41
C PRO A 168 3.67 3.95 -14.06
N LEU A 169 3.19 2.71 -14.13
CA LEU A 169 1.79 2.41 -14.37
C LEU A 169 1.23 1.78 -13.10
N LEU A 170 0.29 2.45 -12.46
CA LEU A 170 -0.32 1.98 -11.22
C LEU A 170 -1.80 2.35 -11.24
N ALA A 171 -2.64 1.38 -11.60
CA ALA A 171 -4.09 1.55 -11.68
C ALA A 171 -4.82 0.39 -10.98
N ILE A 172 -5.63 0.72 -9.99
CA ILE A 172 -6.48 -0.20 -9.23
C ILE A 172 -7.72 -0.50 -10.07
N GLY A 173 -7.83 -1.72 -10.57
CA GLY A 173 -8.95 -2.16 -11.40
C GLY A 173 -10.09 -2.77 -10.60
N GLN A 174 -9.76 -3.40 -9.46
CA GLN A 174 -10.75 -4.07 -8.63
C GLN A 174 -10.40 -3.95 -7.15
N ILE A 175 -11.43 -3.75 -6.32
CA ILE A 175 -11.36 -3.79 -4.86
C ILE A 175 -12.33 -4.86 -4.36
N GLY A 176 -11.87 -5.77 -3.51
CA GLY A 176 -12.69 -6.80 -2.87
C GLY A 176 -12.96 -6.48 -1.40
N HIS A 177 -14.23 -6.54 -1.01
CA HIS A 177 -14.71 -6.44 0.36
C HIS A 177 -14.88 -7.85 0.93
N ASP A 178 -13.94 -8.29 1.78
CA ASP A 178 -14.07 -9.57 2.48
C ASP A 178 -15.19 -9.49 3.53
N TYR A 179 -16.24 -10.29 3.31
CA TYR A 179 -17.36 -10.44 4.23
C TYR A 179 -17.34 -11.79 4.97
N ARG A 180 -16.30 -12.60 4.82
CA ARG A 180 -16.17 -13.92 5.46
C ARG A 180 -14.98 -14.04 6.40
N ASN A 181 -14.09 -13.05 6.47
CA ASN A 181 -12.93 -13.04 7.36
C ASN A 181 -11.90 -14.13 7.03
N VAL A 182 -11.51 -14.22 5.75
CA VAL A 182 -10.64 -15.32 5.28
C VAL A 182 -9.23 -15.31 5.87
N LEU A 183 -8.78 -14.17 6.40
CA LEU A 183 -7.49 -14.07 7.08
C LEU A 183 -7.51 -14.70 8.48
N LYS A 184 -8.66 -14.68 9.18
CA LYS A 184 -8.79 -15.31 10.50
C LYS A 184 -8.94 -16.83 10.38
N ASP A 185 -9.69 -17.27 9.38
CA ASP A 185 -10.16 -18.65 9.32
C ASP A 185 -9.17 -19.61 8.61
N ASN A 186 -7.90 -19.23 8.38
CA ASN A 186 -6.86 -20.02 7.69
C ASN A 186 -7.21 -20.57 6.29
N TYR A 187 -8.37 -20.24 5.70
CA TYR A 187 -8.84 -20.75 4.41
C TYR A 187 -7.84 -20.59 3.26
N LEU A 188 -6.99 -19.57 3.30
CA LEU A 188 -5.97 -19.32 2.25
C LEU A 188 -4.83 -20.34 2.26
N LYS A 189 -4.60 -21.05 3.38
CA LYS A 189 -3.61 -22.14 3.43
C LYS A 189 -4.16 -23.36 2.69
N ASP A 190 -5.40 -23.75 2.97
CA ASP A 190 -5.99 -24.98 2.41
C ASP A 190 -6.23 -24.87 0.89
N ALA A 191 -6.49 -23.67 0.37
CA ALA A 191 -6.63 -23.44 -1.07
C ALA A 191 -5.30 -23.50 -1.86
N LYS A 192 -4.14 -23.27 -1.20
CA LYS A 192 -2.81 -23.30 -1.85
C LYS A 192 -2.22 -24.70 -1.98
N TYR A 193 -2.74 -25.70 -1.27
CA TYR A 193 -2.21 -27.09 -1.26
C TYR A 193 -3.10 -28.11 -1.98
N ASN A 194 -4.17 -27.68 -2.67
CA ASN A 194 -5.02 -28.55 -3.48
C ASN A 194 -4.67 -28.46 -4.99
N THR A 195 -3.39 -28.64 -5.32
CA THR A 195 -2.91 -28.90 -6.70
C THR A 195 -1.96 -30.08 -6.70
#